data_AF-A0ABD0PB54-F1
#
_entry.id   AF-A0ABD0PB54-F1
#
_cell.length_a   1.000
_cell.length_b   1.000
_cell.length_c   1.000
_cell.angle_alpha   90.00
_cell.angle_beta   90.00
_cell.angle_gamma   90.00
#
_symmetry.space_group_name_H-M   'P 1'
#
loop_
_entity.id
_entity.type
_entity.pdbx_description
1 polymer ?
#
loop_
_entity_poly.entity_id
_entity_poly.type
_entity_poly.pdbx_seq_one_letter_code
_entity_poly.pdbx_strand_id
1 'polypeptide(L)' 'HSCKQPKTPPHANVLGMDLPSFGYTLLYSCQPGFILTGGSEHRACRPDGSWTGKVPVCR' A
#
# COMPACT_ATOMS: atom_id res chain seq x y z
N HIS A 1 6.56 -13.40 -10.01
CA HIS A 1 5.77 -12.48 -9.17
C HIS A 1 6.46 -11.11 -9.23
N SER A 2 5.89 -10.14 -9.95
CA SER A 2 6.60 -8.92 -10.39
C SER A 2 5.76 -7.65 -10.14
N CYS A 3 5.23 -7.50 -8.92
CA CYS A 3 4.62 -6.22 -8.57
C CYS A 3 5.71 -5.17 -8.39
N LYS A 4 5.65 -4.13 -9.22
CA LYS A 4 6.54 -2.98 -9.04
C LYS A 4 6.20 -2.30 -7.72
N GLN A 5 7.23 -1.84 -7.02
CA GLN A 5 7.05 -1.03 -5.82
C GLN A 5 6.16 0.18 -6.17
N PRO A 6 4.97 0.29 -5.58
CA PRO A 6 4.07 1.41 -5.83
C PRO A 6 4.67 2.67 -5.23
N LYS A 7 4.48 3.80 -5.92
CA LYS A 7 4.89 5.10 -5.39
C LYS A 7 4.17 5.36 -4.07
N THR A 8 4.94 5.70 -3.05
CA THR A 8 4.40 6.14 -1.76
C THR A 8 3.71 7.49 -1.94
N PRO A 9 2.45 7.61 -1.54
CA PRO A 9 1.76 8.88 -1.58
C PRO A 9 2.34 9.85 -0.53
N PRO A 10 2.23 11.17 -0.76
CA PRO A 10 2.65 12.17 0.22
C PRO A 10 1.89 11.97 1.54
N HIS A 11 2.58 12.16 2.65
CA HIS A 11 2.06 11.99 3.99
C HIS A 11 1.66 10.56 4.39
N ALA A 12 2.05 9.55 3.60
CA ALA A 12 1.86 8.14 3.91
C ALA A 12 3.21 7.42 4.09
N ASN A 13 3.30 6.64 5.15
CA ASN A 13 4.38 5.73 5.47
C ASN A 13 4.01 4.30 5.03
N VAL A 14 4.99 3.52 4.58
CA VAL A 14 4.80 2.08 4.34
C VAL A 14 5.30 1.35 5.57
N LEU A 15 4.39 0.70 6.30
CA LEU A 15 4.71 -0.02 7.53
C LEU A 15 5.35 -1.38 7.25
N GLY A 16 5.06 -2.01 6.12
CA GLY A 16 5.65 -3.30 5.81
C GLY A 16 5.19 -3.88 4.47
N MET A 17 6.04 -4.77 3.94
CA MET A 17 5.73 -5.68 2.85
C MET A 17 5.72 -7.10 3.42
N ASP A 18 4.54 -7.63 3.73
CA ASP A 18 4.44 -9.00 4.25
C ASP A 18 4.38 -10.01 3.10
N LEU A 19 5.15 -11.09 3.22
CA LEU A 19 5.33 -12.13 2.20
C LEU A 19 5.34 -13.52 2.82
N PRO A 20 4.17 -14.09 3.14
CA PRO A 20 4.17 -15.43 3.73
C PRO A 20 4.44 -16.55 2.71
N SER A 21 4.01 -16.40 1.44
CA SER A 21 4.27 -17.40 0.36
C SER A 21 3.54 -17.13 -0.97
N PHE A 22 2.51 -16.28 -1.03
CA PHE A 22 1.60 -16.20 -2.20
C PHE A 22 1.08 -14.80 -2.60
N GLY A 23 1.52 -13.71 -1.96
CA GLY A 23 0.94 -12.39 -2.21
C GLY A 23 1.68 -11.29 -1.46
N TYR A 24 2.44 -10.44 -2.15
CA TYR A 24 3.05 -9.25 -1.53
C TYR A 24 1.92 -8.38 -0.98
N THR A 25 1.85 -8.12 0.32
CA THR A 25 0.87 -7.17 0.88
C THR A 25 1.59 -5.97 1.46
N LEU A 26 1.22 -4.78 0.98
CA LEU A 26 1.71 -3.51 1.47
C LEU A 26 0.72 -2.91 2.46
N LEU A 27 1.25 -2.55 3.62
CA LEU A 27 0.56 -1.81 4.64
C LEU A 27 1.02 -0.35 4.60
N TYR A 28 0.08 0.56 4.45
CA TYR A 28 0.29 2.00 4.51
C TYR A 28 -0.31 2.57 5.79
N SER A 29 0.34 3.57 6.33
CA SER A 29 -0.11 4.32 7.50
C SER A 29 0.14 5.80 7.29
N CYS A 30 -0.85 6.64 7.60
CA CYS A 30 -0.67 8.07 7.49
C CYS A 30 0.30 8.59 8.55
N GLN A 31 1.06 9.63 8.20
CA GLN A 31 1.91 10.34 9.15
C GLN A 31 1.06 10.87 10.32
N PRO A 32 1.61 10.94 11.54
CA PRO A 32 0.90 11.49 12.69
C PRO A 32 0.41 12.93 12.38
N GLY A 33 -0.89 13.16 12.54
CA GLY A 33 -1.56 14.41 12.18
C GLY A 33 -2.29 14.38 10.83
N PHE A 34 -2.09 13.34 10.03
CA PHE A 34 -2.82 13.12 8.76
C PHE A 34 -3.76 11.94 8.88
N ILE A 35 -4.90 12.03 8.21
CA ILE A 35 -5.94 11.01 8.21
C ILE A 35 -6.10 10.43 6.80
N LEU A 36 -6.39 9.13 6.72
CA LEU A 36 -6.69 8.48 5.46
C LEU A 36 -8.03 9.02 4.94
N THR A 37 -7.96 9.94 4.00
CA THR A 37 -9.15 10.55 3.37
C THR A 37 -9.58 9.81 2.12
N GLY A 38 -8.76 8.89 1.63
CA GLY A 38 -9.13 8.02 0.52
C GLY A 38 -8.11 6.93 0.25
N GLY A 39 -8.50 5.97 -0.58
CA GLY A 39 -7.63 4.89 -0.98
C GLY A 39 -7.75 3.64 -0.10
N SER A 40 -6.66 2.91 0.03
CA SER A 40 -6.60 1.70 0.85
C SER A 40 -5.29 1.66 1.61
N GLU A 41 -5.38 1.51 2.94
CA GLU A 41 -4.26 1.24 3.83
C GLU A 41 -3.61 -0.12 3.54
N HIS A 42 -4.39 -1.10 3.11
CA HIS A 42 -3.91 -2.41 2.70
C HIS A 42 -3.98 -2.58 1.19
N ARG A 43 -2.84 -2.88 0.55
CA ARG A 43 -2.78 -3.22 -0.88
C ARG A 43 -2.06 -4.55 -1.05
N ALA A 44 -2.78 -5.56 -1.53
CA ALA A 44 -2.20 -6.84 -1.93
C ALA A 44 -1.84 -6.85 -3.42
N CYS A 45 -0.67 -7.36 -3.75
CA CYS A 45 -0.22 -7.62 -5.10
C CYS A 45 -0.96 -8.82 -5.67
N ARG A 46 -1.62 -8.63 -6.80
CA ARG A 46 -2.20 -9.74 -7.57
C ARG A 46 -1.09 -10.45 -8.36
N PRO A 47 -1.26 -11.74 -8.68
CA PRO A 47 -0.33 -12.47 -9.55
C PRO A 47 -0.15 -11.82 -10.93
N ASP A 48 -1.14 -11.02 -11.36
CA ASP A 48 -1.14 -10.19 -12.56
C ASP A 48 -0.14 -9.00 -12.52
N GLY A 49 0.55 -8.78 -11.39
CA GLY A 49 1.47 -7.65 -11.21
C GLY A 49 0.78 -6.33 -10.81
N SER A 50 -0.54 -6.37 -10.66
CA SER A 50 -1.37 -5.22 -10.29
C SER A 50 -1.68 -5.21 -8.79
N TRP A 51 -1.55 -4.04 -8.15
CA TRP A 51 -1.94 -3.85 -6.76
C TRP A 51 -3.46 -3.73 -6.59
N THR A 52 -4.00 -4.43 -5.61
CA THR A 52 -5.39 -4.28 -5.16
C THR A 52 -5.58 -2.96 -4.42
N GLY A 53 -6.81 -2.45 -4.45
CA GLY A 53 -7.15 -1.17 -3.82
C GLY A 53 -6.57 0.05 -4.55
N LYS A 54 -6.79 1.22 -3.97
CA LYS A 54 -6.33 2.51 -4.50
C LYS A 54 -5.16 3.03 -3.66
N VAL A 55 -4.34 3.90 -4.25
CA VAL A 55 -3.23 4.55 -3.55
C VAL A 55 -3.80 5.33 -2.35
N PRO A 56 -3.28 5.14 -1.13
CA PRO A 56 -3.79 5.85 0.05
C PRO A 56 -3.55 7.35 -0.09
N VAL A 57 -4.50 8.16 0.39
CA VAL A 57 -4.42 9.60 0.38
C VAL A 57 -4.56 10.05 1.83
N CYS A 58 -3.45 10.56 2.37
CA CYS A 58 -3.39 11.11 3.70
C CYS A 58 -3.50 12.63 3.61
N ARG A 59 -4.45 13.22 4.32
CA ARG A 59 -4.69 14.68 4.34
C ARG A 59 -4.91 15.18 5.75
#